data_AF-A0A934LQK9-F1
#
_entry.id   AF-A0A934LQK9-F1
#
_cell.length_a   1.000
_cell.length_b   1.000
_cell.length_c   1.000
_cell.angle_alpha   90.00
_cell.angle_beta   90.00
_cell.angle_gamma   90.00
#
_symmetry.space_group_name_H-M   'P 1'
#
loop_
_entity.id
_entity.type
_entity.pdbx_description
1 polymer ?
#
loop_
_entity_poly.entity_id
_entity_poly.type
_entity_poly.pdbx_seq_one_letter_code
_entity_poly.pdbx_strand_id
1 'polypeptide(L)'
;KSLIWYNPKAFKAAGYDVPKTWNDLLALSDKIAAAGKTPWCVGRASGAASGWPATDWIEDIMLRTAGVDTYDQWWQHKISWTDPAVKNAWTTWGKIVANDKYVFGGKQGVLSTNFGQSPFPMFTDPPSCYMHRQASFITDFIQKQYPKLKSGEDFNFFPFPPIDSAKGNPLLVAGDLFGMFRDTPQSRALIKYLTTADAQSIWAKRGGFLSANKTVPPSVYPDLLTQQIADMLAKASAVRFDASDLMPEAVNSAFWKGTLDYVQNPANLDNVLTTIEKAAKDAYK
;
A
#
# COMPACT_ATOMS: atom_id res chain seq x y z
N LYS A 1 -0.42 2.31 -4.75
CA LYS A 1 -0.30 1.71 -3.40
C LYS A 1 1.16 1.53 -2.95
N SER A 2 2.09 1.23 -3.86
CA SER A 2 3.53 1.01 -3.60
C SER A 2 4.34 2.26 -3.19
N LEU A 3 3.92 2.97 -2.14
CA LEU A 3 4.55 4.21 -1.67
C LEU A 3 4.90 4.10 -0.18
N ILE A 4 6.07 4.63 0.20
CA ILE A 4 6.48 4.83 1.59
C ILE A 4 6.64 6.33 1.81
N TRP A 5 5.84 6.87 2.72
CA TRP A 5 5.80 8.26 3.13
C TRP A 5 6.77 8.52 4.27
N TYR A 6 7.35 9.70 4.27
CA TYR A 6 8.27 10.16 5.31
C TYR A 6 8.24 11.69 5.41
N ASN A 7 8.79 12.22 6.51
CA ASN A 7 9.04 13.65 6.69
C ASN A 7 10.50 13.98 6.31
N PRO A 8 10.76 14.69 5.19
CA PRO A 8 12.12 14.99 4.73
C PRO A 8 12.96 15.78 5.73
N LYS A 9 12.34 16.69 6.48
CA LYS A 9 13.03 17.52 7.49
C LYS A 9 13.47 16.64 8.66
N ALA A 10 12.61 15.74 9.13
CA ALA A 10 12.93 14.78 10.17
C ALA A 10 14.05 13.80 9.75
N PHE A 11 13.99 13.31 8.50
CA PHE A 11 15.05 12.45 7.94
C PHE A 11 16.40 13.18 7.89
N LYS A 12 16.41 14.40 7.35
CA LYS A 12 17.62 15.23 7.28
C LYS A 12 18.18 15.53 8.66
N ALA A 13 17.35 15.92 9.62
CA ALA A 13 17.77 16.21 10.99
C ALA A 13 18.36 14.98 11.70
N ALA A 14 17.88 13.78 11.37
CA ALA A 14 18.37 12.53 11.94
C ALA A 14 19.52 11.88 11.14
N GLY A 15 19.93 12.46 10.01
CA GLY A 15 20.97 11.90 9.14
C GLY A 15 20.56 10.57 8.50
N TYR A 16 19.32 10.49 8.02
CA TYR A 16 18.78 9.33 7.30
C TYR A 16 18.65 9.63 5.82
N ASP A 17 19.04 8.65 5.01
CA ASP A 17 18.88 8.66 3.55
C ASP A 17 17.67 7.81 3.14
N VAL A 18 17.12 8.12 1.97
CA VAL A 18 16.05 7.31 1.37
C VAL A 18 16.62 5.96 0.92
N PRO A 19 16.09 4.83 1.42
CA PRO A 19 16.58 3.50 1.06
C PRO A 19 16.21 3.15 -0.38
N LYS A 20 17.13 2.48 -1.09
CA LYS A 20 16.96 2.14 -2.51
C LYS A 20 16.60 0.66 -2.73
N THR A 21 16.89 -0.18 -1.76
CA THR A 21 16.58 -1.61 -1.77
C THR A 21 15.86 -2.02 -0.49
N TRP A 22 15.24 -3.20 -0.50
CA TRP A 22 14.64 -3.77 0.71
C TRP A 22 15.66 -3.95 1.84
N ASN A 23 16.89 -4.33 1.50
CA ASN A 23 17.96 -4.48 2.50
C ASN A 23 18.35 -3.12 3.09
N ASP A 24 18.43 -2.06 2.29
CA ASP A 24 18.66 -0.70 2.81
C ASP A 24 17.52 -0.24 3.72
N LEU A 25 16.27 -0.61 3.38
CA LEU A 25 15.09 -0.27 4.17
C LEU A 25 15.11 -0.97 5.54
N LEU A 26 15.48 -2.25 5.58
CA LEU A 26 15.68 -2.98 6.83
C LEU A 26 16.86 -2.43 7.63
N ALA A 27 18.00 -2.16 6.99
CA ALA A 27 19.18 -1.58 7.64
C ALA A 27 18.88 -0.19 8.23
N LEU A 28 18.11 0.65 7.54
CA LEU A 28 17.63 1.92 8.07
C LEU A 28 16.70 1.70 9.27
N SER A 29 15.81 0.72 9.19
CA SER A 29 14.93 0.36 10.32
C SER A 29 15.72 -0.09 11.55
N ASP A 30 16.75 -0.92 11.35
CA ASP A 30 17.68 -1.32 12.42
C ASP A 30 18.42 -0.12 13.02
N LYS A 31 18.95 0.77 12.17
CA LYS A 31 19.64 2.00 12.60
C LYS A 31 18.73 2.87 13.48
N ILE A 32 17.48 3.07 13.07
CA ILE A 32 16.50 3.87 13.82
C ILE A 32 16.18 3.19 15.16
N ALA A 33 15.91 1.88 15.15
CA ALA A 33 15.58 1.11 16.35
C ALA A 33 16.76 1.05 17.35
N ALA A 34 17.99 0.91 16.87
CA ALA A 34 19.20 0.92 17.70
C ALA A 34 19.43 2.28 18.38
N ALA A 35 18.95 3.37 17.78
CA ALA A 35 18.96 4.71 18.38
C ALA A 35 17.80 4.96 19.36
N GLY A 36 17.04 3.92 19.75
CA GLY A 36 15.91 4.05 20.67
C GLY A 36 14.69 4.76 20.07
N LYS A 37 14.65 4.89 18.74
CA LYS A 37 13.58 5.54 17.97
C LYS A 37 12.76 4.50 17.22
N THR A 38 11.59 4.89 16.74
CA THR A 38 10.69 3.95 16.05
C THR A 38 10.72 4.14 14.54
N PRO A 39 11.10 3.14 13.73
CA PRO A 39 11.11 3.25 12.27
C PRO A 39 9.73 3.51 11.65
N TRP A 40 8.70 2.75 12.04
CA TRP A 40 7.45 2.66 11.29
C TRP A 40 6.22 3.14 12.06
N CYS A 41 5.43 3.96 11.38
CA CYS A 41 4.07 4.30 11.75
C CYS A 41 3.11 3.37 11.02
N VAL A 42 2.42 2.50 11.75
CA VAL A 42 1.52 1.50 11.16
C VAL A 42 0.21 1.51 11.92
N GLY A 43 -0.90 1.61 11.19
CA GLY A 43 -2.25 1.42 11.72
C GLY A 43 -3.08 0.57 10.76
N ARG A 44 -3.88 -0.32 11.33
CA ARG A 44 -4.69 -1.30 10.59
C ARG A 44 -6.19 -1.20 10.88
N ALA A 45 -6.60 -0.42 11.87
CA ALA A 45 -8.01 -0.29 12.21
C ALA A 45 -8.77 0.50 11.13
N SER A 46 -9.88 -0.06 10.68
CA SER A 46 -10.75 0.49 9.62
C SER A 46 -12.20 0.02 9.76
N GLY A 47 -12.68 -0.16 11.00
CA GLY A 47 -14.02 -0.71 11.26
C GLY A 47 -14.15 -2.14 10.75
N ALA A 48 -15.19 -2.44 9.98
CA ALA A 48 -15.42 -3.76 9.37
C ALA A 48 -14.29 -4.19 8.42
N ALA A 49 -13.57 -3.23 7.82
CA ALA A 49 -12.46 -3.50 6.91
C ALA A 49 -11.09 -3.59 7.62
N SER A 50 -11.06 -3.65 8.96
CA SER A 50 -9.79 -3.67 9.70
C SER A 50 -8.89 -4.81 9.21
N GLY A 51 -7.63 -4.49 8.92
CA GLY A 51 -6.65 -5.42 8.32
C GLY A 51 -6.35 -5.16 6.84
N TRP A 52 -7.25 -4.53 6.08
CA TRP A 52 -7.01 -4.23 4.66
C TRP A 52 -5.67 -3.53 4.37
N PRO A 53 -5.15 -2.57 5.19
CA PRO A 53 -3.88 -1.91 4.86
C PRO A 53 -2.69 -2.89 4.87
N ALA A 54 -2.86 -4.08 5.44
CA ALA A 54 -1.84 -5.12 5.49
C ALA A 54 -1.76 -6.01 4.26
N THR A 55 -2.89 -6.25 3.58
CA THR A 55 -2.89 -7.05 2.35
C THR A 55 -1.99 -6.38 1.32
N ASP A 56 -2.19 -5.09 1.16
CA ASP A 56 -1.35 -4.11 0.48
C ASP A 56 0.17 -4.32 0.66
N TRP A 57 0.66 -4.55 1.90
CA TRP A 57 2.08 -4.83 2.15
C TRP A 57 2.50 -6.19 1.59
N ILE A 58 1.72 -7.22 1.90
CA ILE A 58 1.99 -8.61 1.51
C ILE A 58 1.98 -8.73 -0.01
N GLU A 59 1.07 -8.02 -0.68
CA GLU A 59 0.93 -7.99 -2.12
C GLU A 59 2.10 -7.30 -2.82
N ASP A 60 2.55 -6.14 -2.31
CA ASP A 60 3.75 -5.48 -2.83
C ASP A 60 4.99 -6.37 -2.71
N ILE A 61 5.10 -7.11 -1.59
CA ILE A 61 6.18 -8.06 -1.34
C ILE A 61 6.07 -9.27 -2.27
N MET A 62 4.87 -9.81 -2.47
CA MET A 62 4.60 -10.93 -3.38
C MET A 62 5.01 -10.58 -4.81
N LEU A 63 4.64 -9.39 -5.29
CA LEU A 63 5.08 -8.89 -6.60
C LEU A 63 6.60 -8.82 -6.74
N ARG A 64 7.31 -8.44 -5.67
CA ARG A 64 8.77 -8.24 -5.65
C ARG A 64 9.59 -9.46 -5.28
N THR A 65 8.95 -10.56 -4.92
CA THR A 65 9.64 -11.81 -4.53
C THR A 65 9.24 -12.97 -5.45
N ALA A 66 7.96 -13.07 -5.83
CA ALA A 66 7.47 -14.11 -6.71
C ALA A 66 7.33 -13.63 -8.17
N GLY A 67 6.94 -12.37 -8.37
CA GLY A 67 6.69 -11.77 -9.69
C GLY A 67 5.21 -11.77 -10.09
N VAL A 68 4.92 -11.13 -11.22
CA VAL A 68 3.53 -10.87 -11.67
C VAL A 68 2.75 -12.14 -12.01
N ASP A 69 3.39 -13.17 -12.56
CA ASP A 69 2.70 -14.40 -12.95
C ASP A 69 2.23 -15.20 -11.74
N THR A 70 3.08 -15.36 -10.73
CA THR A 70 2.69 -16.03 -9.47
C THR A 70 1.67 -15.20 -8.70
N TYR A 71 1.79 -13.87 -8.73
CA TYR A 71 0.79 -12.97 -8.16
C TYR A 71 -0.58 -13.17 -8.83
N ASP A 72 -0.62 -13.27 -10.16
CA ASP A 72 -1.85 -13.50 -10.92
C ASP A 72 -2.44 -14.89 -10.64
N GLN A 73 -1.60 -15.91 -10.53
CA GLN A 73 -2.04 -17.25 -10.12
C GLN A 73 -2.61 -17.25 -8.70
N TRP A 74 -2.07 -16.46 -7.79
CA TRP A 74 -2.50 -16.42 -6.39
C TRP A 74 -3.91 -15.85 -6.22
N TRP A 75 -4.19 -14.65 -6.77
CA TRP A 75 -5.54 -14.09 -6.65
C TRP A 75 -6.56 -14.86 -7.50
N GLN A 76 -6.14 -15.62 -8.50
CA GLN A 76 -7.02 -16.54 -9.25
C GLN A 76 -7.19 -17.91 -8.56
N HIS A 77 -6.60 -18.09 -7.37
CA HIS A 77 -6.58 -19.36 -6.63
C HIS A 77 -6.04 -20.56 -7.44
N LYS A 78 -5.13 -20.30 -8.40
CA LYS A 78 -4.36 -21.34 -9.11
C LYS A 78 -3.18 -21.86 -8.29
N ILE A 79 -2.80 -21.14 -7.24
CA ILE A 79 -1.90 -21.61 -6.18
C ILE A 79 -2.58 -21.45 -4.82
N SER A 80 -2.21 -22.31 -3.88
CA SER A 80 -2.75 -22.32 -2.52
C SER A 80 -2.29 -21.11 -1.71
N TRP A 81 -3.10 -20.65 -0.75
CA TRP A 81 -2.65 -19.71 0.28
C TRP A 81 -1.55 -20.27 1.17
N THR A 82 -1.38 -21.59 1.21
CA THR A 82 -0.29 -22.27 1.91
C THR A 82 0.97 -22.44 1.03
N ASP A 83 0.99 -21.88 -0.18
CA ASP A 83 2.15 -21.94 -1.07
C ASP A 83 3.38 -21.25 -0.44
N PRO A 84 4.60 -21.78 -0.65
CA PRO A 84 5.81 -21.18 -0.11
C PRO A 84 6.02 -19.70 -0.48
N ALA A 85 5.60 -19.27 -1.67
CA ALA A 85 5.70 -17.88 -2.10
C ALA A 85 4.79 -16.97 -1.26
N VAL A 86 3.58 -17.42 -0.94
CA VAL A 86 2.65 -16.71 -0.05
C VAL A 86 3.25 -16.64 1.35
N LYS A 87 3.71 -17.77 1.91
CA LYS A 87 4.36 -17.79 3.23
C LYS A 87 5.60 -16.87 3.29
N ASN A 88 6.38 -16.81 2.22
CA ASN A 88 7.53 -15.91 2.11
C ASN A 88 7.11 -14.43 2.16
N ALA A 89 6.02 -14.04 1.48
CA ALA A 89 5.54 -12.67 1.51
C ALA A 89 5.09 -12.24 2.91
N TRP A 90 4.35 -13.10 3.62
CA TRP A 90 3.91 -12.85 5.00
C TRP A 90 5.07 -12.78 5.98
N THR A 91 6.02 -13.71 5.92
CA THR A 91 7.19 -13.70 6.81
C THR A 91 8.13 -12.53 6.52
N THR A 92 8.24 -12.10 5.26
CA THR A 92 8.98 -10.89 4.88
C THR A 92 8.33 -9.63 5.43
N TRP A 93 7.00 -9.53 5.38
CA TRP A 93 6.26 -8.46 6.07
C TRP A 93 6.46 -8.52 7.60
N GLY A 94 6.48 -9.74 8.15
CA GLY A 94 6.78 -10.02 9.56
C GLY A 94 8.08 -9.41 10.06
N LYS A 95 9.13 -9.34 9.22
CA LYS A 95 10.41 -8.70 9.59
C LYS A 95 10.24 -7.25 10.07
N ILE A 96 9.19 -6.57 9.62
CA ILE A 96 8.84 -5.22 10.06
C ILE A 96 7.78 -5.27 11.17
N VAL A 97 6.60 -5.82 10.87
CA VAL A 97 5.43 -5.64 11.76
C VAL A 97 5.48 -6.47 13.04
N ALA A 98 6.23 -7.58 13.04
CA ALA A 98 6.36 -8.45 14.21
C ALA A 98 7.45 -7.99 15.18
N ASN A 99 8.24 -6.97 14.80
CA ASN A 99 9.29 -6.41 15.64
C ASN A 99 8.73 -5.23 16.44
N ASP A 100 8.52 -5.40 17.74
CA ASP A 100 7.92 -4.36 18.60
C ASP A 100 8.76 -3.07 18.69
N LYS A 101 10.06 -3.13 18.39
CA LYS A 101 10.91 -1.92 18.30
C LYS A 101 10.75 -1.18 16.98
N TYR A 102 10.21 -1.84 15.96
CA TYR A 102 10.06 -1.25 14.65
C TYR A 102 8.78 -0.42 14.50
N VAL A 103 7.73 -0.73 15.27
CA VAL A 103 6.40 -0.17 15.06
C VAL A 103 5.93 0.67 16.25
N PHE A 104 5.35 1.82 15.95
CA PHE A 104 4.89 2.75 16.98
C PHE A 104 3.73 2.15 17.79
N GLY A 105 3.88 2.12 19.12
CA GLY A 105 2.93 1.51 20.04
C GLY A 105 2.96 -0.03 20.07
N GLY A 106 3.97 -0.66 19.46
CA GLY A 106 4.07 -2.12 19.37
C GLY A 106 2.88 -2.75 18.63
N LYS A 107 2.68 -4.05 18.78
CA LYS A 107 1.53 -4.77 18.18
C LYS A 107 0.17 -4.13 18.48
N GLN A 108 -0.04 -3.66 19.72
CA GLN A 108 -1.32 -3.03 20.09
C GLN A 108 -1.53 -1.71 19.36
N GLY A 109 -0.48 -0.90 19.19
CA GLY A 109 -0.51 0.30 18.35
C GLY A 109 -0.88 -0.02 16.91
N VAL A 110 -0.26 -1.05 16.31
CA VAL A 110 -0.56 -1.51 14.94
C VAL A 110 -2.05 -1.88 14.78
N LEU A 111 -2.59 -2.64 15.74
CA LEU A 111 -3.96 -3.18 15.67
C LEU A 111 -5.04 -2.13 15.95
N SER A 112 -4.78 -1.19 16.85
CA SER A 112 -5.79 -0.23 17.32
C SER A 112 -5.77 1.12 16.60
N THR A 113 -4.63 1.51 16.02
CA THR A 113 -4.51 2.80 15.34
C THR A 113 -5.28 2.80 14.02
N ASN A 114 -6.16 3.78 13.83
CA ASN A 114 -6.86 3.98 12.57
C ASN A 114 -5.87 4.23 11.43
N PHE A 115 -6.05 3.56 10.28
CA PHE A 115 -5.11 3.67 9.16
C PHE A 115 -4.88 5.12 8.70
N GLY A 116 -5.93 5.96 8.70
CA GLY A 116 -5.86 7.35 8.28
C GLY A 116 -5.18 8.27 9.28
N GLN A 117 -5.13 7.87 10.55
CA GLN A 117 -4.44 8.60 11.63
C GLN A 117 -3.01 8.12 11.84
N SER A 118 -2.69 6.91 11.38
CA SER A 118 -1.37 6.31 11.55
C SER A 118 -0.18 7.11 10.99
N PRO A 119 -0.26 7.97 9.95
CA PRO A 119 0.87 8.80 9.55
C PRO A 119 1.16 9.99 10.50
N PHE A 120 0.20 10.41 11.33
CA PHE A 120 0.30 11.63 12.12
C PHE A 120 1.52 11.70 13.07
N PRO A 121 1.95 10.60 13.71
CA PRO A 121 3.12 10.64 14.57
C PRO A 121 4.46 10.91 13.84
N MET A 122 4.50 10.92 12.50
CA MET A 122 5.65 11.43 11.72
C MET A 122 5.84 12.95 11.84
N PHE A 123 4.82 13.67 12.32
CA PHE A 123 4.79 15.13 12.38
C PHE A 123 4.80 15.69 13.81
N THR A 124 5.02 14.84 14.83
CA THR A 124 5.31 15.31 16.18
C THR A 124 6.76 15.84 16.26
N ASP A 125 7.05 16.63 17.30
CA ASP A 125 8.39 17.13 17.57
C ASP A 125 8.85 16.71 18.98
N PRO A 126 9.80 15.75 19.10
CA PRO A 126 10.41 14.96 18.02
C PRO A 126 9.41 13.99 17.36
N PRO A 127 9.69 13.47 16.13
CA PRO A 127 8.83 12.51 15.46
C PRO A 127 8.79 11.19 16.24
N SER A 128 7.59 10.66 16.45
CA SER A 128 7.36 9.42 17.20
C SER A 128 7.63 8.17 16.35
N CYS A 129 7.57 8.31 15.02
CA CYS A 129 8.05 7.33 14.04
C CYS A 129 8.41 8.01 12.72
N TYR A 130 9.12 7.32 11.82
CA TYR A 130 9.81 7.96 10.69
C TYR A 130 9.19 7.64 9.31
N MET A 131 8.65 6.45 9.12
CA MET A 131 8.16 5.98 7.82
C MET A 131 6.75 5.42 7.91
N HIS A 132 5.95 5.61 6.87
CA HIS A 132 4.58 5.10 6.78
C HIS A 132 4.28 4.57 5.37
N ARG A 133 3.91 3.30 5.23
CA ARG A 133 3.53 2.73 3.92
C ARG A 133 2.01 2.82 3.75
N GLN A 134 1.56 3.54 2.73
CA GLN A 134 0.16 3.64 2.33
C GLN A 134 0.02 4.17 0.89
N ALA A 135 -1.14 3.96 0.27
CA ALA A 135 -1.50 4.53 -1.02
C ALA A 135 -1.55 6.08 -1.01
N SER A 136 -1.64 6.66 -2.21
CA SER A 136 -1.56 8.11 -2.43
C SER A 136 -2.63 8.94 -1.73
N PHE A 137 -3.82 8.38 -1.52
CA PHE A 137 -4.92 9.07 -0.84
C PHE A 137 -4.57 9.48 0.59
N ILE A 138 -3.53 8.90 1.22
CA ILE A 138 -3.18 9.23 2.62
C ILE A 138 -2.80 10.70 2.79
N THR A 139 -2.39 11.34 1.69
CA THR A 139 -2.11 12.77 1.64
C THR A 139 -3.32 13.62 2.04
N ASP A 140 -4.54 13.21 1.67
CA ASP A 140 -5.77 13.89 2.06
C ASP A 140 -5.98 13.85 3.59
N PHE A 141 -5.67 12.73 4.23
CA PHE A 141 -5.75 12.59 5.69
C PHE A 141 -4.71 13.47 6.39
N ILE A 142 -3.47 13.48 5.88
CA ILE A 142 -2.38 14.32 6.39
C ILE A 142 -2.76 15.80 6.27
N GLN A 143 -3.22 16.24 5.10
CA GLN A 143 -3.58 17.64 4.84
C GLN A 143 -4.83 18.07 5.62
N LYS A 144 -5.83 17.20 5.78
CA LYS A 144 -7.01 17.48 6.60
C LYS A 144 -6.64 17.70 8.07
N GLN A 145 -5.73 16.89 8.61
CA GLN A 145 -5.27 17.03 9.99
C GLN A 145 -4.29 18.19 10.17
N TYR A 146 -3.40 18.40 9.20
CA TYR A 146 -2.35 19.41 9.24
C TYR A 146 -2.36 20.27 7.98
N PRO A 147 -3.32 21.23 7.87
CA PRO A 147 -3.53 22.01 6.65
C PRO A 147 -2.39 22.95 6.28
N LYS A 148 -1.40 23.12 7.19
CA LYS A 148 -0.21 23.94 6.97
C LYS A 148 0.97 23.14 6.41
N LEU A 149 0.93 21.81 6.44
CA LEU A 149 2.02 21.00 5.88
C LEU A 149 1.98 21.05 4.36
N LYS A 150 3.15 21.27 3.76
CA LYS A 150 3.33 21.35 2.32
C LYS A 150 3.78 20.01 1.76
N SER A 151 3.00 19.52 0.79
CA SER A 151 3.33 18.34 -0.03
C SER A 151 4.69 18.55 -0.72
N GLY A 152 5.60 17.58 -0.60
CA GLY A 152 6.95 17.62 -1.17
C GLY A 152 8.01 18.31 -0.30
N GLU A 153 7.60 19.09 0.72
CA GLU A 153 8.53 19.75 1.65
C GLU A 153 8.45 19.14 3.06
N ASP A 154 7.24 19.07 3.63
CA ASP A 154 7.00 18.59 5.00
C ASP A 154 6.69 17.09 5.05
N PHE A 155 6.11 16.56 3.98
CA PHE A 155 6.00 15.13 3.73
C PHE A 155 6.30 14.84 2.27
N ASN A 156 6.94 13.70 2.03
CA ASN A 156 7.27 13.21 0.70
C ASN A 156 7.16 11.69 0.70
N PHE A 157 7.33 11.06 -0.45
CA PHE A 157 7.35 9.62 -0.59
C PHE A 157 8.61 9.13 -1.31
N PHE A 158 8.87 7.84 -1.19
CA PHE A 158 9.70 7.08 -2.11
C PHE A 158 8.97 5.79 -2.49
N PRO A 159 9.26 5.21 -3.68
CA PRO A 159 8.63 3.96 -4.10
C PRO A 159 8.98 2.83 -3.14
N PHE A 160 8.05 1.89 -2.94
CA PHE A 160 8.37 0.64 -2.25
C PHE A 160 9.56 -0.02 -2.96
N PRO A 161 10.68 -0.30 -2.24
CA PRO A 161 11.92 -0.66 -2.89
C PRO A 161 11.88 -2.08 -3.47
N PRO A 162 12.66 -2.39 -4.51
CA PRO A 162 12.81 -3.75 -5.00
C PRO A 162 13.34 -4.69 -3.89
N ILE A 163 12.86 -5.94 -3.90
CA ILE A 163 13.30 -7.01 -2.99
C ILE A 163 14.19 -7.99 -3.76
N ASP A 164 13.65 -8.65 -4.79
CA ASP A 164 14.41 -9.43 -5.75
C ASP A 164 14.55 -8.64 -7.06
N SER A 165 15.79 -8.27 -7.40
CA SER A 165 16.10 -7.54 -8.63
C SER A 165 15.64 -8.25 -9.90
N ALA A 166 15.56 -9.60 -9.91
CA ALA A 166 15.08 -10.37 -11.05
C ALA A 166 13.57 -10.19 -11.30
N LYS A 167 12.82 -9.69 -10.30
CA LYS A 167 11.38 -9.42 -10.40
C LYS A 167 11.07 -7.95 -10.73
N GLY A 168 12.10 -7.11 -10.82
CA GLY A 168 11.95 -5.68 -11.07
C GLY A 168 11.28 -4.94 -9.91
N ASN A 169 10.53 -3.87 -10.23
CA ASN A 169 9.80 -3.07 -9.23
C ASN A 169 8.36 -2.76 -9.68
N PRO A 170 7.46 -3.78 -9.77
CA PRO A 170 6.08 -3.57 -10.19
C PRO A 170 5.31 -2.61 -9.28
N LEU A 171 4.30 -1.94 -9.81
CA LEU A 171 3.41 -1.11 -9.01
C LEU A 171 2.11 -1.85 -8.67
N LEU A 172 1.77 -1.82 -7.38
CA LEU A 172 0.46 -2.16 -6.86
C LEU A 172 -0.46 -0.94 -6.93
N VAL A 173 -1.65 -1.10 -7.48
CA VAL A 173 -2.68 -0.06 -7.57
C VAL A 173 -4.03 -0.58 -7.07
N ALA A 174 -4.92 0.34 -6.72
CA ALA A 174 -6.36 0.09 -6.72
C ALA A 174 -7.01 1.20 -7.55
N GLY A 175 -8.29 1.09 -7.84
CA GLY A 175 -8.98 2.06 -8.67
C GLY A 175 -10.49 1.90 -8.66
N ASP A 176 -11.16 3.00 -8.97
CA ASP A 176 -12.61 3.03 -9.10
C ASP A 176 -13.01 2.63 -10.53
N LEU A 177 -14.13 1.90 -10.64
CA LEU A 177 -14.68 1.45 -11.91
C LEU A 177 -16.05 2.09 -12.15
N PHE A 178 -16.33 2.45 -13.39
CA PHE A 178 -17.68 2.82 -13.78
C PHE A 178 -18.51 1.57 -14.08
N GLY A 179 -19.60 1.37 -13.32
CA GLY A 179 -20.59 0.33 -13.59
C GLY A 179 -21.71 0.85 -14.50
N MET A 180 -22.03 0.10 -15.57
CA MET A 180 -23.18 0.39 -16.44
C MET A 180 -24.30 -0.62 -16.18
N PHE A 181 -25.23 -0.28 -15.28
CA PHE A 181 -26.35 -1.16 -14.89
C PHE A 181 -27.44 -1.28 -15.96
N ARG A 182 -27.58 -0.28 -16.83
CA ARG A 182 -28.51 -0.30 -17.96
C ARG A 182 -27.77 0.07 -19.24
N ASP A 183 -27.75 -0.89 -20.15
CA ASP A 183 -27.10 -0.74 -21.44
C ASP A 183 -28.02 -0.02 -22.44
N THR A 184 -27.73 1.26 -22.68
CA THR A 184 -28.41 2.10 -23.67
C THR A 184 -27.37 2.86 -24.49
N PRO A 185 -27.73 3.35 -25.70
CA PRO A 185 -26.84 4.22 -26.47
C PRO A 185 -26.33 5.43 -25.68
N GLN A 186 -27.15 6.01 -24.80
CA GLN A 186 -26.82 7.16 -23.96
C GLN A 186 -25.82 6.79 -22.85
N SER A 187 -26.05 5.67 -22.14
CA SER A 187 -25.13 5.18 -21.12
C SER A 187 -23.76 4.86 -21.72
N ARG A 188 -23.72 4.19 -22.88
CA ARG A 188 -22.47 3.89 -23.59
C ARG A 188 -21.74 5.15 -24.01
N ALA A 189 -22.45 6.17 -24.51
CA ALA A 189 -21.85 7.45 -24.88
C ALA A 189 -21.22 8.16 -23.68
N LEU A 190 -21.89 8.17 -22.52
CA LEU A 190 -21.36 8.74 -21.28
C LEU A 190 -20.10 8.01 -20.82
N ILE A 191 -20.14 6.67 -20.70
CA ILE A 191 -18.97 5.89 -20.28
C ILE A 191 -17.79 6.10 -21.24
N LYS A 192 -18.05 6.11 -22.56
CA LYS A 192 -17.01 6.40 -23.56
C LYS A 192 -16.39 7.79 -23.38
N TYR A 193 -17.19 8.80 -23.05
CA TYR A 193 -16.66 10.13 -22.75
C TYR A 193 -15.79 10.13 -21.47
N LEU A 194 -16.26 9.49 -20.40
CA LEU A 194 -15.56 9.42 -19.10
C LEU A 194 -14.20 8.69 -19.17
N THR A 195 -13.97 7.85 -20.18
CA THR A 195 -12.67 7.19 -20.40
C THR A 195 -11.69 8.02 -21.24
N THR A 196 -12.12 9.16 -21.80
CA THR A 196 -11.23 10.05 -22.57
C THR A 196 -10.24 10.81 -21.69
N ALA A 197 -9.12 11.23 -22.29
CA ALA A 197 -8.11 12.04 -21.63
C ALA A 197 -8.68 13.37 -21.13
N ASP A 198 -9.54 14.01 -21.93
CA ASP A 198 -10.13 15.30 -21.61
C ASP A 198 -11.04 15.20 -20.38
N ALA A 199 -11.92 14.19 -20.33
CA ALA A 199 -12.79 13.97 -19.18
C ALA A 199 -11.98 13.67 -17.92
N GLN A 200 -10.98 12.77 -17.99
CA GLN A 200 -10.15 12.43 -16.85
C GLN A 200 -9.25 13.61 -16.42
N SER A 201 -8.83 14.47 -17.35
CA SER A 201 -8.06 15.69 -17.04
C SER A 201 -8.86 16.69 -16.20
N ILE A 202 -10.19 16.75 -16.35
CA ILE A 202 -11.05 17.60 -15.50
C ILE A 202 -10.96 17.16 -14.04
N TRP A 203 -10.96 15.85 -13.78
CA TRP A 203 -10.85 15.30 -12.43
C TRP A 203 -9.43 15.41 -11.90
N ALA A 204 -8.43 15.08 -12.72
CA ALA A 204 -7.01 15.17 -12.37
C ALA A 204 -6.62 16.58 -11.89
N LYS A 205 -7.14 17.64 -12.52
CA LYS A 205 -6.93 19.04 -12.10
C LYS A 205 -7.45 19.37 -10.70
N ARG A 206 -8.45 18.63 -10.21
CA ARG A 206 -9.01 18.84 -8.87
C ARG A 206 -8.20 18.15 -7.76
N GLY A 207 -7.31 17.23 -8.12
CA GLY A 207 -6.52 16.44 -7.15
C GLY A 207 -7.30 15.27 -6.55
N GLY A 208 -6.65 14.53 -5.64
CA GLY A 208 -7.24 13.39 -4.93
C GLY A 208 -7.42 12.12 -5.76
N PHE A 209 -6.99 12.11 -7.01
CA PHE A 209 -7.19 11.00 -7.96
C PHE A 209 -6.01 10.88 -8.94
N LEU A 210 -5.78 9.67 -9.46
CA LEU A 210 -4.82 9.37 -10.52
C LEU A 210 -5.53 8.74 -11.72
N SER A 211 -5.24 9.26 -12.91
CA SER A 211 -5.84 8.84 -14.17
C SER A 211 -5.30 7.48 -14.60
N ALA A 212 -6.20 6.57 -14.97
CA ALA A 212 -5.81 5.32 -15.64
C ALA A 212 -5.46 5.54 -17.12
N ASN A 213 -5.90 6.66 -17.71
CA ASN A 213 -5.58 7.02 -19.09
C ASN A 213 -4.17 7.62 -19.19
N LYS A 214 -3.26 6.88 -19.86
CA LYS A 214 -1.85 7.25 -20.07
C LYS A 214 -1.64 8.53 -20.90
N THR A 215 -2.67 9.01 -21.58
CA THR A 215 -2.60 10.24 -22.38
C THR A 215 -2.90 11.50 -21.57
N VAL A 216 -3.35 11.36 -20.32
CA VAL A 216 -3.45 12.48 -19.38
C VAL A 216 -2.03 12.88 -18.95
N PRO A 217 -1.55 14.10 -19.28
CA PRO A 217 -0.19 14.48 -18.97
C PRO A 217 -0.04 14.76 -17.47
N PRO A 218 1.05 14.32 -16.81
CA PRO A 218 1.24 14.56 -15.38
C PRO A 218 1.11 16.04 -14.99
N SER A 219 1.49 16.98 -15.86
CA SER A 219 1.40 18.42 -15.60
C SER A 219 -0.02 18.95 -15.32
N VAL A 220 -1.09 18.17 -15.53
CA VAL A 220 -2.45 18.59 -15.17
C VAL A 220 -2.75 18.48 -13.68
N TYR A 221 -2.00 17.66 -12.93
CA TYR A 221 -2.24 17.47 -11.50
C TYR A 221 -1.81 18.70 -10.70
N PRO A 222 -2.55 19.07 -9.63
CA PRO A 222 -2.38 20.34 -8.94
C PRO A 222 -1.11 20.43 -8.09
N ASP A 223 -0.54 19.30 -7.68
CA ASP A 223 0.62 19.25 -6.79
C ASP A 223 1.73 18.32 -7.31
N LEU A 224 2.98 18.67 -6.99
CA LEU A 224 4.17 17.97 -7.46
C LEU A 224 4.18 16.48 -7.09
N LEU A 225 3.71 16.09 -5.90
CA LEU A 225 3.73 14.69 -5.51
C LEU A 225 2.77 13.87 -6.37
N THR A 226 1.57 14.37 -6.62
CA THR A 226 0.61 13.69 -7.50
C THR A 226 1.12 13.64 -8.94
N GLN A 227 1.80 14.68 -9.44
CA GLN A 227 2.49 14.65 -10.74
C GLN A 227 3.55 13.53 -10.79
N GLN A 228 4.37 13.40 -9.75
CA GLN A 228 5.40 12.36 -9.65
C GLN A 228 4.81 10.95 -9.59
N ILE A 229 3.72 10.75 -8.83
CA ILE A 229 3.06 9.44 -8.73
C ILE A 229 2.39 9.09 -10.07
N ALA A 230 1.78 10.05 -10.76
CA ALA A 230 1.20 9.84 -12.09
C ALA A 230 2.26 9.48 -13.14
N ASP A 231 3.41 10.16 -13.13
CA ASP A 231 4.55 9.83 -13.99
C ASP A 231 5.10 8.43 -13.69
N MET A 232 5.23 8.08 -12.40
CA MET A 232 5.64 6.74 -11.96
C MET A 232 4.66 5.66 -12.48
N LEU A 233 3.35 5.90 -12.40
CA LEU A 233 2.32 5.00 -12.91
C LEU A 233 2.39 4.86 -14.44
N ALA A 234 2.56 5.96 -15.16
CA ALA A 234 2.62 5.95 -16.63
C ALA A 234 3.84 5.20 -17.16
N LYS A 235 4.97 5.26 -16.44
CA LYS A 235 6.26 4.64 -16.82
C LYS A 235 6.49 3.25 -16.24
N ALA A 236 5.60 2.75 -15.38
CA ALA A 236 5.77 1.44 -14.76
C ALA A 236 5.82 0.32 -15.82
N SER A 237 6.84 -0.54 -15.72
CA SER A 237 6.98 -1.71 -16.61
C SER A 237 5.92 -2.78 -16.35
N ALA A 238 5.43 -2.86 -15.11
CA ALA A 238 4.33 -3.72 -14.73
C ALA A 238 3.47 -3.04 -13.66
N VAL A 239 2.15 -3.20 -13.79
CA VAL A 239 1.15 -2.75 -12.84
C VAL A 239 0.22 -3.91 -12.55
N ARG A 240 -0.15 -4.10 -11.28
CA ARG A 240 -1.20 -5.01 -10.86
C ARG A 240 -2.17 -4.31 -9.92
N PHE A 241 -3.45 -4.59 -10.13
CA PHE A 241 -4.47 -4.26 -9.16
C PHE A 241 -4.19 -5.04 -7.89
N ASP A 242 -4.60 -4.51 -6.74
CA ASP A 242 -4.45 -5.22 -5.49
C ASP A 242 -5.27 -6.51 -5.52
N ALA A 243 -4.62 -7.58 -5.06
CA ALA A 243 -5.10 -8.93 -5.19
C ALA A 243 -6.33 -9.12 -4.32
N SER A 244 -6.33 -8.53 -3.12
CA SER A 244 -7.45 -8.62 -2.21
C SER A 244 -8.75 -8.06 -2.81
N ASP A 245 -8.70 -6.98 -3.57
CA ASP A 245 -9.86 -6.40 -4.27
C ASP A 245 -10.34 -7.26 -5.47
N LEU A 246 -9.47 -8.10 -6.02
CA LEU A 246 -9.81 -9.05 -7.09
C LEU A 246 -10.34 -10.40 -6.57
N MET A 247 -10.20 -10.66 -5.26
CA MET A 247 -10.65 -11.90 -4.62
C MET A 247 -12.14 -11.85 -4.29
N PRO A 248 -12.84 -13.01 -4.23
CA PRO A 248 -14.18 -13.08 -3.66
C PRO A 248 -14.23 -12.49 -2.25
N GLU A 249 -15.35 -11.86 -1.92
CA GLU A 249 -15.57 -11.15 -0.64
C GLU A 249 -15.20 -12.00 0.59
N ALA A 250 -15.55 -13.29 0.58
CA ALA A 250 -15.23 -14.21 1.67
C ALA A 250 -13.73 -14.40 1.88
N VAL A 251 -12.95 -14.44 0.78
CA VAL A 251 -11.49 -14.60 0.81
C VAL A 251 -10.83 -13.29 1.22
N ASN A 252 -11.30 -12.17 0.66
CA ASN A 252 -10.87 -10.83 1.03
C ASN A 252 -11.06 -10.58 2.54
N SER A 253 -12.25 -10.86 3.07
CA SER A 253 -12.56 -10.73 4.50
C SER A 253 -11.69 -11.65 5.38
N ALA A 254 -11.48 -12.90 4.95
CA ALA A 254 -10.60 -13.83 5.65
C ALA A 254 -9.15 -13.34 5.65
N PHE A 255 -8.69 -12.74 4.54
CA PHE A 255 -7.34 -12.19 4.43
C PHE A 255 -7.17 -10.99 5.36
N TRP A 256 -8.10 -10.03 5.36
CA TRP A 256 -8.08 -8.89 6.28
C TRP A 256 -7.97 -9.35 7.74
N LYS A 257 -8.84 -10.28 8.15
CA LYS A 257 -8.82 -10.85 9.49
C LYS A 257 -7.50 -11.56 9.79
N GLY A 258 -7.02 -12.38 8.85
CA GLY A 258 -5.77 -13.11 8.97
C GLY A 258 -4.55 -12.20 9.20
N THR A 259 -4.54 -11.01 8.59
CA THR A 259 -3.45 -10.05 8.81
C THR A 259 -3.41 -9.51 10.24
N LEU A 260 -4.57 -9.30 10.87
CA LEU A 260 -4.67 -8.89 12.26
C LEU A 260 -4.21 -10.03 13.18
N ASP A 261 -4.66 -11.25 12.90
CA ASP A 261 -4.29 -12.44 13.67
C ASP A 261 -2.78 -12.72 13.59
N TYR A 262 -2.15 -12.46 12.44
CA TYR A 262 -0.70 -12.56 12.28
C TYR A 262 0.05 -11.50 13.07
N VAL A 263 -0.39 -10.24 13.09
CA VAL A 263 0.23 -9.21 13.95
C VAL A 263 0.15 -9.59 15.41
N GLN A 264 -1.00 -10.10 15.85
CA GLN A 264 -1.20 -10.56 17.22
C GLN A 264 -0.28 -11.74 17.56
N ASN A 265 -0.19 -12.74 16.69
CA ASN A 265 0.67 -13.91 16.89
C ASN A 265 1.31 -14.38 15.56
N PRO A 266 2.52 -13.88 15.25
CA PRO A 266 3.23 -14.25 14.01
C PRO A 266 3.57 -15.75 13.91
N ALA A 267 3.70 -16.45 15.04
CA ALA A 267 3.95 -17.88 15.07
C ALA A 267 2.74 -18.71 14.58
N ASN A 268 1.55 -18.10 14.49
CA ASN A 268 0.32 -18.76 14.05
C ASN A 268 0.10 -18.70 12.52
N LEU A 269 1.10 -18.29 11.75
CA LEU A 269 0.95 -18.03 10.30
C LEU A 269 0.37 -19.23 9.54
N ASP A 270 0.80 -20.45 9.83
CA ASP A 270 0.33 -21.64 9.10
C ASP A 270 -1.17 -21.87 9.29
N ASN A 271 -1.70 -21.61 10.49
CA ASN A 271 -3.13 -21.69 10.75
C ASN A 271 -3.90 -20.53 10.09
N VAL A 272 -3.31 -19.32 10.08
CA VAL A 272 -3.89 -18.16 9.37
C VAL A 272 -4.03 -18.49 7.88
N LEU A 273 -2.97 -18.97 7.23
CA LEU A 273 -2.99 -19.32 5.80
C LEU A 273 -3.94 -20.48 5.51
N THR A 274 -4.00 -21.50 6.37
CA THR A 274 -4.95 -22.61 6.24
C THR A 274 -6.41 -22.13 6.35
N THR A 275 -6.68 -21.15 7.22
CA THR A 275 -8.02 -20.56 7.35
C THR A 275 -8.43 -19.82 6.08
N ILE A 276 -7.53 -19.02 5.51
CA ILE A 276 -7.80 -18.31 4.25
C ILE A 276 -7.94 -19.29 3.08
N GLU A 277 -7.10 -20.34 3.02
CA GLU A 277 -7.20 -21.38 2.00
C GLU A 277 -8.56 -22.08 2.01
N LYS A 278 -9.10 -22.36 3.20
CA LYS A 278 -10.44 -22.93 3.33
C LYS A 278 -11.50 -21.99 2.72
N ALA A 279 -11.46 -20.70 3.04
CA ALA A 279 -12.36 -19.72 2.46
C ALA A 279 -12.21 -19.63 0.93
N ALA A 280 -10.97 -19.72 0.41
CA ALA A 280 -10.69 -19.70 -1.02
C ALA A 280 -11.28 -20.92 -1.74
N LYS A 281 -11.03 -22.13 -1.24
CA LYS A 281 -11.63 -23.37 -1.79
C LYS A 281 -13.15 -23.34 -1.83
N ASP A 282 -13.79 -22.67 -0.87
CA ASP A 282 -15.24 -22.55 -0.83
C ASP A 282 -15.77 -21.48 -1.80
N ALA A 283 -15.03 -20.38 -2.00
CA ALA A 283 -15.49 -19.22 -2.76
C ALA A 283 -15.15 -19.25 -4.27
N TYR A 284 -14.06 -19.92 -4.69
CA TYR A 284 -13.63 -20.02 -6.09
C TYR A 284 -14.23 -21.21 -6.86
N LYS A 285 -15.33 -21.78 -6.37
CA LYS A 285 -16.04 -22.90 -7.02
C LYS A 285 -16.70 -22.49 -8.32
#